data_AF-A0A7C1QKD1-F1
#
_entry.id   AF-A0A7C1QKD1-F1
#
_cell.length_a   1.000
_cell.length_b   1.000
_cell.length_c   1.000
_cell.angle_alpha   90.00
_cell.angle_beta   90.00
_cell.angle_gamma   90.00
#
_symmetry.space_group_name_H-M   'P 1'
#
loop_
_entity.id
_entity.type
_entity.pdbx_description
1 polymer ?
#
loop_
_entity_poly.entity_id
_entity_poly.type
_entity_poly.pdbx_seq_one_letter_code
_entity_poly.pdbx_strand_id
1 'polypeptide(L)' 'MYPGDNIIVIGDHPKDAILSINLNCPFICVLTGLHSLDDLKSINLSNYMIIDSVSDLIIDDIYSLI' A
#
# COMPACT_ATOMS: atom_id res chain seq x y z
N MET A 1 -14.23 10.98 2.06
CA MET A 1 -12.97 11.47 1.50
C MET A 1 -12.69 12.81 2.14
N TYR A 2 -11.59 12.95 2.89
CA TYR A 2 -11.20 14.26 3.46
C TYR A 2 -10.72 15.14 2.30
N PRO A 3 -11.38 16.26 1.99
CA PRO A 3 -11.00 17.07 0.84
C PRO A 3 -9.66 17.77 1.09
N GLY A 4 -8.64 17.44 0.27
CA GLY A 4 -7.36 18.16 0.23
C GLY A 4 -6.12 17.35 0.64
N ASP A 5 -6.28 16.16 1.23
CA ASP A 5 -5.15 15.37 1.70
C ASP A 5 -4.80 14.23 0.73
N ASN A 6 -3.49 14.04 0.50
CA ASN A 6 -2.96 12.84 -0.14
C ASN A 6 -2.92 11.72 0.90
N ILE A 7 -3.78 10.72 0.73
CA ILE A 7 -3.86 9.55 1.62
C ILE A 7 -3.05 8.43 0.99
N ILE A 8 -2.29 7.70 1.79
CA ILE A 8 -1.66 6.44 1.40
C ILE A 8 -2.06 5.39 2.43
N VAL A 9 -2.47 4.21 1.98
CA VAL A 9 -2.76 3.07 2.85
C VAL A 9 -1.50 2.23 2.98
N ILE A 10 -1.12 1.89 4.21
CA ILE A 10 0.01 1.00 4.51
C ILE A 10 -0.53 -0.20 5.28
N GLY A 11 -0.23 -1.42 4.85
CA GLY A 11 -0.72 -2.64 5.48
C GLY A 11 -0.10 -3.90 4.90
N ASP A 12 -0.40 -5.05 5.52
CA ASP A 12 0.14 -6.37 5.15
C ASP A 12 -0.96 -7.35 4.71
N HIS A 13 -2.23 -6.93 4.76
CA HIS A 13 -3.36 -7.79 4.43
C HIS A 13 -4.04 -7.35 3.11
N PRO A 14 -4.56 -8.31 2.31
CA PRO A 14 -5.44 -8.04 1.17
C PRO A 14 -6.59 -7.04 1.42
N LYS A 15 -7.05 -6.89 2.66
CA LYS A 15 -8.15 -5.97 3.00
C LYS A 15 -7.68 -4.51 2.96
N ASP A 16 -6.42 -4.26 3.27
CA ASP A 16 -5.81 -2.93 3.21
C ASP A 16 -5.60 -2.52 1.74
N ALA A 17 -5.20 -3.47 0.90
CA ALA A 17 -5.16 -3.29 -0.56
C ALA A 17 -6.55 -3.01 -1.17
N ILE A 18 -7.60 -3.68 -0.69
CA ILE A 18 -8.98 -3.38 -1.13
C ILE A 18 -9.42 -2.00 -0.64
N LEU A 19 -9.03 -1.61 0.58
CA LEU A 19 -9.32 -0.29 1.11
C LEU A 19 -8.66 0.82 0.26
N SER A 20 -7.41 0.64 -0.17
CA SER A 20 -6.72 1.63 -1.00
C SER A 20 -7.42 1.83 -2.35
N ILE A 21 -7.90 0.74 -2.98
CA ILE A 21 -8.71 0.78 -4.20
C ILE A 21 -10.01 1.55 -3.96
N ASN A 22 -10.73 1.23 -2.88
CA ASN A 22 -12.00 1.90 -2.54
C ASN A 22 -11.82 3.39 -2.25
N LEU A 23 -10.66 3.78 -1.72
CA LEU A 23 -10.29 5.18 -1.48
C LEU A 23 -9.62 5.84 -2.69
N ASN A 24 -9.37 5.10 -3.77
CA ASN A 24 -8.62 5.54 -4.94
C ASN A 24 -7.29 6.22 -4.58
N CYS A 25 -6.49 5.52 -3.78
CA CYS A 25 -5.23 6.03 -3.25
C CYS A 25 -4.10 5.00 -3.31
N PRO A 26 -2.83 5.42 -3.22
CA PRO A 26 -1.70 4.49 -3.28
C PRO A 26 -1.67 3.51 -2.11
N PHE A 27 -1.04 2.35 -2.34
CA PHE A 27 -0.89 1.30 -1.34
C PHE A 27 0.57 0.92 -1.10
N ILE A 28 0.98 0.79 0.16
CA ILE A 28 2.29 0.26 0.54
C ILE A 28 2.07 -1.06 1.27
N CYS A 29 2.45 -2.15 0.63
CA CYS A 29 2.44 -3.47 1.21
C CYS A 29 3.67 -3.67 2.09
N VAL A 30 3.47 -4.04 3.35
CA VAL A 30 4.54 -4.47 4.25
C VAL A 30 4.57 -5.99 4.30
N LEU A 31 5.67 -6.62 3.88
CA LEU A 31 5.83 -8.07 3.92
C LEU A 31 6.12 -8.53 5.35
N THR A 32 5.10 -8.56 6.18
CA THR A 32 5.16 -9.34 7.42
C THR A 32 5.09 -10.82 7.02
N GLY A 33 5.89 -11.69 7.65
CA GLY A 33 6.01 -13.11 7.28
C GLY A 33 4.72 -13.96 7.42
N LEU A 34 3.55 -13.33 7.58
CA LEU A 34 2.23 -13.94 7.78
C LEU A 34 1.40 -14.03 6.49
N HIS A 35 1.64 -13.16 5.50
CA HIS A 35 0.81 -13.10 4.29
C HIS A 35 1.63 -13.27 3.01
N SER A 36 1.10 -14.07 2.09
CA SER A 36 1.80 -14.40 0.85
C SER A 36 1.66 -13.25 -0.14
N LEU A 37 2.79 -12.81 -0.68
CA LEU A 37 2.88 -11.81 -1.75
C LEU A 37 2.04 -12.21 -2.99
N ASP A 38 1.77 -13.51 -3.13
CA ASP A 38 0.94 -14.09 -4.18
C ASP A 38 -0.55 -13.76 -4.01
N ASP A 39 -1.08 -13.74 -2.78
CA ASP A 39 -2.46 -13.31 -2.53
C ASP A 39 -2.66 -11.84 -2.94
N LEU A 40 -1.65 -11.01 -2.69
CA LEU A 40 -1.63 -9.60 -3.09
C LEU A 40 -1.50 -9.40 -4.59
N LYS A 41 -0.67 -10.18 -5.28
CA LYS A 41 -0.54 -10.16 -6.75
C LYS A 41 -1.84 -10.51 -7.47
N SER A 42 -2.74 -11.25 -6.82
CA SER A 42 -4.06 -11.54 -7.38
C SER A 42 -5.00 -10.33 -7.40
N ILE A 43 -4.68 -9.29 -6.62
CA ILE A 43 -5.43 -8.03 -6.57
C ILE A 43 -4.91 -7.10 -7.65
N ASN A 44 -5.81 -6.54 -8.44
CA ASN A 44 -5.46 -5.58 -9.50
C ASN A 44 -5.14 -4.19 -8.93
N LEU A 45 -3.95 -4.04 -8.35
CA LEU A 45 -3.43 -2.78 -7.83
C LEU A 45 -2.70 -2.00 -8.94
N SER A 46 -3.04 -0.73 -9.10
CA SER A 46 -2.45 0.15 -10.13
C SER A 46 -1.31 1.03 -9.63
N ASN A 47 -1.32 1.41 -8.34
CA ASN A 47 -0.31 2.26 -7.73
C ASN A 47 0.06 1.70 -6.35
N TYR A 48 1.12 0.90 -6.29
CA TYR A 48 1.57 0.27 -5.06
C TYR A 48 3.08 0.12 -4.97
N MET A 49 3.56 0.00 -3.73
CA MET A 49 4.94 -0.36 -3.38
C MET A 49 4.92 -1.55 -2.43
N ILE A 50 5.99 -2.35 -2.44
CA ILE A 50 6.19 -3.46 -1.50
C ILE A 50 7.50 -3.19 -0.74
N ILE A 51 7.44 -3.27 0.59
CA ILE A 51 8.58 -3.12 1.51
C ILE A 51 8.62 -4.30 2.48
N ASP A 52 9.80 -4.65 2.98
CA ASP A 52 9.95 -5.74 3.95
C ASP A 52 9.55 -5.30 5.36
N SER A 53 9.92 -4.07 5.75
CA SER A 53 9.56 -3.45 7.02
C SER A 53 9.13 -2.00 6.81
N VAL A 54 8.24 -1.51 7.68
CA VAL A 54 7.91 -0.06 7.76
C VAL A 54 9.16 0.78 8.04
N SER A 55 10.19 0.19 8.67
CA SER A 55 11.48 0.84 8.90
C SER A 55 12.26 1.16 7.63
N ASP A 56 11.94 0.50 6.51
CA ASP A 56 12.61 0.70 5.22
C ASP A 56 12.01 1.89 4.45
N LEU A 57 10.86 2.42 4.89
CA LEU A 57 10.15 3.50 4.22
C LEU A 57 10.90 4.82 4.38
N ILE A 58 11.26 5.44 3.26
CA ILE A 58 11.82 6.80 3.22
C ILE A 58 10.85 7.80 2.59
N ILE A 59 11.10 9.09 2.81
CA ILE A 59 10.25 10.17 2.31
C ILE A 59 10.16 10.15 0.76
N ASP A 60 11.24 9.80 0.07
CA ASP A 60 11.26 9.73 -1.39
C ASP A 60 10.33 8.63 -1.93
N ASP A 61 10.16 7.52 -1.19
CA ASP A 61 9.21 6.47 -1.55
C ASP A 61 7.78 7.00 -1.51
N ILE A 62 7.44 7.77 -0.47
CA ILE A 62 6.14 8.40 -0.30
C ILE A 62 5.86 9.37 -1.45
N TYR A 63 6.85 10.21 -1.81
CA TYR A 63 6.69 11.16 -2.92
C TYR A 63 6.63 10.47 -4.29
N SER A 64 7.21 9.28 -4.46
CA SER A 64 7.08 8.53 -5.72
C SER A 64 5.67 8.01 -6.00
N LEU A 65 4.81 7.96 -4.98
CA LEU A 65 3.44 7.43 -5.05
C LEU A 65 2.37 8.52 -5.24
N ILE A 66 2.73 9.80 -5.08
CA ILE A 66 1.85 10.98 -5.14
C ILE A 66 2.04 11.70 -6.47
#